data_AF-A0A066YPQ9-F1
#
_entry.id   AF-A0A066YPQ9-F1
#
_cell.length_a   1.000
_cell.length_b   1.000
_cell.length_c   1.000
_cell.angle_alpha   90.00
_cell.angle_beta   90.00
_cell.angle_gamma   90.00
#
_symmetry.space_group_name_H-M   'P 1'
#
loop_
_entity.id
_entity.type
_entity.pdbx_description
1 polymer ?
#
loop_
_entity_poly.entity_id
_entity_poly.type
_entity_poly.pdbx_seq_one_letter_code
_entity_poly.pdbx_strand_id
1 'polypeptide(L)'
;MGGEGAQAVHPGSPYAGAALGARLHLLRPDPALLDPDFLAGQLRATGAGRRASSYASTTSRLDIRRVEVPRVPVEQQRELGAAFRRLAEYEAALSRAAVEARTLTRALTDALAAGTAGPA
;
A
#
# COMPACT_ATOMS: atom_id res chain seq x y z
N MET A 1 6.70 8.05 -5.26
CA MET A 1 6.95 6.84 -4.43
C MET A 1 6.23 7.02 -3.11
N GLY A 2 4.91 6.86 -3.11
CA GLY A 2 4.06 7.06 -1.94
C GLY A 2 3.14 5.87 -1.83
N GLY A 3 3.64 4.76 -1.31
CA GLY A 3 2.76 3.76 -0.73
C GLY A 3 2.20 4.38 0.55
N GLU A 4 1.09 5.12 0.44
CA GLU A 4 0.45 5.76 1.58
C GLU A 4 -0.27 4.71 2.45
N GLY A 5 0.52 3.87 3.11
CA GLY A 5 0.05 2.77 3.94
C GLY A 5 1.19 1.94 4.52
N ALA A 6 0.90 1.17 5.57
CA ALA A 6 1.85 0.19 6.08
C ALA A 6 1.97 -0.99 5.11
N GLN A 7 3.17 -1.55 4.97
CA GLN A 7 3.44 -2.72 4.13
C GLN A 7 4.45 -3.64 4.81
N ALA A 8 4.19 -4.95 4.79
CA ALA A 8 5.17 -5.94 5.19
C ALA A 8 6.25 -6.08 4.09
N VAL A 9 7.51 -6.08 4.51
CA VAL A 9 8.65 -6.23 3.60
C VAL A 9 9.12 -7.68 3.66
N HIS A 10 8.80 -8.42 2.60
CA HIS A 10 9.17 -9.83 2.43
C HIS A 10 10.51 -9.98 1.69
N PRO A 11 11.24 -11.11 1.87
CA PRO A 11 12.36 -11.45 1.01
C PRO A 11 11.99 -11.37 -0.47
N GLY A 12 12.84 -10.78 -1.30
CA GLY A 12 12.58 -10.54 -2.73
C GLY A 12 11.72 -9.31 -3.02
N SER A 13 11.22 -8.61 -2.00
CA SER A 13 10.62 -7.29 -2.18
C SER A 13 11.66 -6.27 -2.69
N PRO A 14 11.29 -5.32 -3.57
CA PRO A 14 12.18 -4.21 -3.95
C PRO A 14 12.58 -3.33 -2.75
N TYR A 15 11.91 -3.48 -1.59
CA TYR A 15 12.22 -2.75 -0.37
C TYR A 15 13.12 -3.53 0.59
N ALA A 16 13.47 -4.78 0.28
CA ALA A 16 14.39 -5.56 1.10
C ALA A 16 15.78 -4.90 1.07
N GLY A 17 16.26 -4.45 2.24
CA GLY A 17 17.54 -3.76 2.36
C GLY A 17 17.53 -2.29 1.92
N ALA A 18 16.37 -1.73 1.56
CA ALA A 18 16.27 -0.32 1.21
C ALA A 18 16.53 0.59 2.41
N ALA A 19 17.19 1.72 2.18
CA ALA A 19 17.38 2.75 3.20
C ALA A 19 16.03 3.37 3.58
N LEU A 20 15.82 3.59 4.89
CA LEU A 20 14.59 4.17 5.41
C LEU A 20 14.57 5.68 5.13
N GLY A 21 13.60 6.12 4.31
CA GLY A 21 13.40 7.53 4.02
C GLY A 21 12.92 8.34 5.23
N ALA A 22 13.04 9.66 5.15
CA ALA A 22 12.52 10.55 6.17
C ALA A 22 11.01 10.31 6.37
N ARG A 23 10.57 10.21 7.64
CA ARG A 23 9.18 9.99 8.05
C ARG A 23 8.63 8.58 7.77
N LEU A 24 9.48 7.61 7.47
CA LEU A 24 9.12 6.20 7.50
C LEU A 24 9.53 5.58 8.84
N HIS A 25 8.78 4.57 9.28
CA HIS A 25 9.07 3.79 10.48
C HIS A 25 9.25 2.33 10.10
N LEU A 26 10.27 1.68 10.67
CA LEU A 26 10.48 0.24 10.53
C LEU A 26 9.95 -0.47 11.78
N LEU A 27 8.97 -1.35 11.60
CA LEU A 27 8.46 -2.24 12.64
C LEU A 27 9.02 -3.64 12.40
N ARG A 28 9.55 -4.26 13.46
CA ARG A 28 10.07 -5.65 13.45
C ARG A 28 9.28 -6.47 14.47
N PRO A 29 8.03 -6.84 14.17
CA PRO A 29 7.27 -7.71 15.05
C PRO A 29 7.97 -9.06 15.18
N ASP A 30 7.84 -9.70 16.34
CA ASP A 30 8.18 -11.10 16.50
C ASP A 30 7.14 -11.95 15.74
N PRO A 31 7.51 -12.67 14.66
CA PRO A 31 6.57 -13.42 13.84
C PRO A 31 5.96 -14.63 14.56
N ALA A 32 6.50 -15.03 15.72
CA ALA A 32 5.87 -16.02 16.58
C ALA A 32 4.64 -15.46 17.33
N LEU A 33 4.56 -14.14 17.50
CA LEU A 33 3.53 -13.47 18.30
C LEU A 33 2.60 -12.57 17.48
N LEU A 34 3.13 -11.95 16.42
CA LEU A 34 2.43 -10.98 15.60
C LEU A 34 2.77 -11.17 14.12
N ASP A 35 1.79 -11.57 13.33
CA ASP A 35 1.97 -11.74 11.89
C ASP A 35 2.22 -10.38 11.20
N PRO A 36 3.29 -10.22 10.40
CA PRO A 36 3.63 -8.94 9.76
C PRO A 36 2.60 -8.47 8.73
N ASP A 37 1.99 -9.38 7.97
CA ASP A 37 0.99 -9.03 6.95
C ASP A 37 -0.33 -8.62 7.61
N PHE A 38 -0.70 -9.27 8.71
CA PHE A 38 -1.82 -8.88 9.56
C PHE A 38 -1.62 -7.47 10.13
N LEU A 39 -0.46 -7.19 10.75
CA LEU A 39 -0.15 -5.86 11.29
C LEU A 39 -0.21 -4.79 10.19
N ALA A 40 0.37 -5.07 9.03
CA ALA A 40 0.32 -4.15 7.89
C ALA A 40 -1.12 -3.89 7.43
N GLY A 41 -1.97 -4.92 7.37
CA GLY A 41 -3.41 -4.80 7.07
C GLY A 41 -4.15 -3.92 8.06
N GLN A 42 -3.95 -4.14 9.37
CA GLN A 42 -4.59 -3.35 10.43
C GLN A 42 -4.18 -1.86 10.40
N LEU A 43 -2.89 -1.60 10.17
CA LEU A 43 -2.38 -0.23 10.03
C LEU A 43 -2.94 0.48 8.78
N ARG A 44 -3.11 -0.25 7.67
CA ARG A 44 -3.77 0.29 6.46
C ARG A 44 -5.24 0.61 6.72
N ALA A 45 -5.99 -0.31 7.34
CA ALA A 45 -7.41 -0.14 7.62
C ALA A 45 -7.69 1.06 8.54
N THR A 46 -6.91 1.21 9.61
CA THR A 46 -7.03 2.35 10.54
C THR A 46 -6.64 3.68 9.90
N GLY A 47 -5.61 3.69 9.05
CA GLY A 47 -5.24 4.86 8.25
C GLY A 47 -6.28 5.24 7.18
N ALA A 48 -6.98 4.26 6.60
CA ALA A 48 -8.05 4.49 5.62
C ALA A 48 -9.34 5.03 6.26
N GLY A 49 -9.76 4.45 7.40
CA GLY A 49 -10.97 4.89 8.12
C GLY A 49 -10.90 6.35 8.60
N ARG A 50 -9.74 6.80 9.10
CA ARG A 50 -9.56 8.21 9.48
C ARG A 50 -9.61 9.15 8.26
N ARG A 51 -9.06 8.74 7.11
CA ARG A 51 -9.09 9.55 5.87
C ARG A 51 -10.50 9.72 5.32
N ALA A 52 -11.32 8.66 5.34
CA ALA A 52 -12.72 8.73 4.92
C ALA A 52 -13.56 9.63 5.84
N SER A 53 -13.25 9.66 7.13
CA SER A 53 -13.94 10.50 8.12
C SER A 53 -13.51 11.97 8.10
N SER A 54 -12.31 12.29 7.61
CA SER A 54 -11.78 13.66 7.60
C SER A 54 -11.55 14.14 6.16
N TYR A 55 -12.51 14.87 5.60
CA TYR A 55 -12.31 15.71 4.40
C TYR A 55 -11.36 16.91 4.67
N ALA A 56 -10.70 16.97 5.82
CA ALA A 56 -9.78 18.03 6.22
C ALA A 56 -8.44 17.45 6.72
N SER A 57 -7.35 17.91 6.12
CA SER A 57 -5.93 17.65 6.44
C SER A 57 -5.31 16.32 5.95
N THR A 58 -4.62 16.44 4.82
CA THR A 58 -3.65 15.52 4.19
C THR A 58 -2.43 15.14 5.04
N THR A 59 -2.48 15.29 6.37
CA THR A 59 -1.35 14.99 7.25
C THR A 59 -1.79 14.46 8.61
N SER A 60 -2.77 13.55 8.66
CA SER A 60 -2.97 12.78 9.90
C SER A 60 -1.81 11.78 10.05
N ARG A 61 -0.73 12.24 10.69
CA ARG A 61 0.38 11.40 11.14
C ARG A 61 -0.22 10.18 11.83
N LEU A 62 -0.01 9.00 11.28
CA LEU A 62 -0.43 7.77 11.92
C LEU A 62 0.50 7.58 13.12
N ASP A 63 0.01 7.92 14.32
CA ASP A 63 0.73 7.62 15.54
C ASP A 63 0.69 6.11 15.74
N ILE A 64 1.72 5.43 15.25
CA ILE A 64 1.85 3.97 15.27
C ILE A 64 1.66 3.43 16.70
N ARG A 65 2.06 4.21 17.72
CA ARG A 65 1.94 3.80 19.13
C ARG A 65 0.49 3.79 19.63
N ARG A 66 -0.41 4.48 18.95
CA ARG A 66 -1.83 4.60 19.31
C ARG A 66 -2.73 3.74 18.43
N VAL A 67 -2.17 2.95 17.51
CA VAL A 67 -2.97 2.02 16.72
C VAL A 67 -3.32 0.81 17.58
N GLU A 68 -4.62 0.65 17.83
CA GLU A 68 -5.16 -0.54 18.47
C GLU A 68 -5.18 -1.70 17.47
N VAL A 69 -4.46 -2.77 17.79
CA VAL A 69 -4.42 -3.99 16.99
C VAL A 69 -5.20 -5.08 17.73
N PRO A 70 -6.18 -5.73 17.08
CA PRO A 70 -6.94 -6.82 17.68
C PRO A 70 -6.03 -7.95 18.18
N ARG A 71 -6.29 -8.42 19.40
CA ARG A 71 -5.56 -9.53 20.02
C ARG A 71 -6.25 -10.86 19.69
N VAL A 72 -5.94 -11.41 18.52
CA VAL A 72 -6.39 -12.73 18.08
C VAL A 72 -5.22 -13.73 18.09
N PRO A 73 -5.46 -15.06 18.20
CA PRO A 73 -4.42 -16.07 18.15
C PRO A 73 -3.57 -15.98 16.88
N VAL A 74 -2.28 -16.33 16.96
CA VAL A 74 -1.32 -16.12 15.86
C VAL A 74 -1.70 -16.89 14.58
N GLU A 75 -2.34 -18.05 14.72
CA GLU A 75 -2.86 -18.84 13.60
C GLU A 75 -3.94 -18.05 12.84
N GLN A 76 -4.86 -17.43 13.56
CA GLN A 76 -5.89 -16.58 12.96
C GLN A 76 -5.30 -15.30 12.35
N GLN A 77 -4.26 -14.74 12.97
CA GLN A 77 -3.53 -13.61 12.38
C GLN A 77 -2.90 -14.01 11.03
N ARG A 78 -2.32 -15.20 10.90
CA ARG A 78 -1.73 -15.68 9.64
C ARG A 78 -2.76 -15.84 8.52
N GLU A 79 -3.95 -16.35 8.83
CA GLU A 79 -5.05 -16.45 7.87
C GLU A 79 -5.50 -15.08 7.36
N LEU A 80 -5.72 -14.13 8.28
CA LEU A 80 -6.08 -12.75 7.96
C LEU A 80 -4.93 -12.02 7.23
N GLY A 81 -3.69 -12.24 7.66
CA GLY A 81 -2.50 -11.69 7.05
C GLY A 81 -2.35 -12.15 5.60
N ALA A 82 -2.55 -13.43 5.32
CA ALA A 82 -2.55 -13.95 3.95
C ALA A 82 -3.63 -13.27 3.07
N ALA A 83 -4.82 -13.02 3.62
CA ALA A 83 -5.87 -12.28 2.91
C ALA A 83 -5.48 -10.82 2.66
N PHE A 84 -4.97 -10.11 3.68
CA PHE A 84 -4.49 -8.74 3.55
C PHE A 84 -3.34 -8.60 2.55
N ARG A 85 -2.44 -9.58 2.48
CA ARG A 85 -1.36 -9.61 1.50
C ARG A 85 -1.91 -9.71 0.08
N ARG A 86 -2.83 -10.63 -0.18
CA ARG A 86 -3.48 -10.77 -1.50
C ARG A 86 -4.16 -9.49 -1.95
N LEU A 87 -4.85 -8.81 -1.03
CA LEU A 87 -5.47 -7.51 -1.32
C LEU A 87 -4.44 -6.44 -1.67
N ALA A 88 -3.35 -6.34 -0.91
CA ALA A 88 -2.29 -5.38 -1.19
C ALA A 88 -1.57 -5.66 -2.54
N GLU A 89 -1.35 -6.93 -2.87
CA GLU A 89 -0.78 -7.34 -4.16
C GLU A 89 -1.71 -6.96 -5.33
N TYR A 90 -3.01 -7.17 -5.16
CA TYR A 90 -4.02 -6.80 -6.15
C TYR A 90 -4.09 -5.28 -6.36
N GLU A 91 -4.15 -4.49 -5.29
CA GLU A 91 -4.12 -3.02 -5.36
C GLU A 91 -2.84 -2.52 -6.04
N ALA A 92 -1.69 -3.13 -5.73
CA ALA A 92 -0.43 -2.79 -6.38
C ALA A 92 -0.46 -3.10 -7.89
N ALA A 93 -1.08 -4.20 -8.30
CA ALA A 93 -1.25 -4.55 -9.71
C ALA A 93 -2.16 -3.55 -10.44
N LEU A 94 -3.30 -3.17 -9.83
CA LEU A 94 -4.19 -2.16 -10.37
C LEU A 94 -3.50 -0.79 -10.51
N SER A 95 -2.71 -0.39 -9.52
CA SER A 95 -1.97 0.87 -9.56
C SER A 95 -0.97 0.91 -10.72
N ARG A 96 -0.25 -0.21 -10.96
CA ARG A 96 0.66 -0.34 -12.12
C ARG A 96 -0.11 -0.25 -13.44
N ALA A 97 -1.18 -1.01 -13.59
CA ALA A 97 -2.03 -0.97 -14.78
C ALA A 97 -2.58 0.43 -15.05
N ALA A 98 -2.97 1.17 -14.02
CA ALA A 98 -3.45 2.54 -14.15
C ALA A 98 -2.34 3.52 -14.60
N VAL A 99 -1.09 3.33 -14.15
CA VAL A 99 0.06 4.10 -14.65
C VAL A 99 0.28 3.82 -16.13
N GLU A 100 0.28 2.56 -16.53
CA GLU A 100 0.47 2.14 -17.93
C GLU A 100 -0.64 2.68 -18.83
N ALA A 101 -1.90 2.57 -18.39
CA ALA A 101 -3.05 3.11 -19.11
C ALA A 101 -2.93 4.63 -19.31
N ARG A 102 -2.52 5.38 -18.28
CA ARG A 102 -2.28 6.84 -18.41
C ARG A 102 -1.18 7.15 -19.42
N THR A 103 -0.08 6.39 -19.40
CA THR A 103 1.01 6.54 -20.36
C THR A 103 0.51 6.29 -21.78
N LEU A 104 -0.25 5.21 -21.99
CA LEU A 104 -0.83 4.87 -23.30
C LEU A 104 -1.78 5.96 -23.80
N THR A 105 -2.74 6.39 -22.97
CA THR A 105 -3.71 7.42 -23.36
C THR A 105 -3.02 8.74 -23.72
N ARG A 106 -1.96 9.11 -22.99
CA ARG A 106 -1.17 10.29 -23.31
C ARG A 106 -0.45 10.14 -24.64
N ALA A 107 0.21 9.01 -24.89
CA ALA A 107 0.89 8.75 -26.15
C ALA A 107 -0.08 8.79 -27.35
N LEU A 108 -1.29 8.22 -27.20
CA LEU A 108 -2.32 8.27 -28.24
C LEU A 108 -2.83 9.69 -28.48
N THR A 109 -3.01 10.47 -27.41
CA THR A 109 -3.40 11.88 -27.51
C THR A 109 -2.35 12.68 -28.28
N ASP A 110 -1.07 12.49 -27.93
CA ASP A 110 0.04 13.16 -28.60
C ASP A 110 0.14 12.76 -30.08
N ALA A 111 -0.07 11.47 -30.39
CA ALA A 111 -0.03 10.96 -31.76
C ALA A 111 -1.16 11.52 -32.64
N LEU A 112 -2.38 11.63 -32.10
CA LEU A 112 -3.53 12.25 -32.75
C LEU A 112 -3.29 13.75 -32.98
N ALA A 113 -2.79 14.47 -31.96
CA ALA A 113 -2.49 15.89 -32.07
C ALA A 113 -1.38 16.18 -33.09
N ALA A 114 -0.40 15.29 -33.21
CA ALA A 114 0.66 15.38 -34.22
C ALA A 114 0.22 14.94 -35.63
N GLY A 115 -1.01 14.43 -35.81
CA GLY A 115 -1.49 13.88 -37.08
C GLY A 115 -0.79 12.59 -37.51
N THR A 116 -0.06 11.94 -36.61
CA THR A 116 0.67 10.69 -36.86
C THR A 116 -0.19 9.44 -36.65
N ALA A 117 -1.36 9.60 -36.04
CA ALA A 117 -2.43 8.61 -35.96
C ALA A 117 -3.74 9.22 -36.47
N GLY A 118 -4.56 8.42 -37.15
CA GLY A 118 -5.91 8.81 -37.57
C GLY A 118 -6.96 8.47 -36.51
N PRO A 119 -8.15 9.12 -36.54
CA PRO A 119 -9.28 8.67 -35.75
C PRO A 119 -9.66 7.24 -36.18
N ALA A 120 -9.98 6.39 -35.20
CA ALA A 120 -10.47 5.03 -35.45
C ALA A 120 -11.84 5.01 -36.13
#